data_AF-A0A643FZ84-F1
#
_entry.id   AF-A0A643FZ84-F1
#
_cell.length_a   1.000
_cell.length_b   1.000
_cell.length_c   1.000
_cell.angle_alpha   90.00
_cell.angle_beta   90.00
_cell.angle_gamma   90.00
#
_symmetry.space_group_name_H-M   'P 1'
#
loop_
_entity.id
_entity.type
_entity.pdbx_description
1 polymer ?
#
loop_
_entity_poly.entity_id
_entity_poly.type
_entity_poly.pdbx_seq_one_letter_code
_entity_poly.pdbx_strand_id
1 'polypeptide(L)'
;MAGDTDGVDGLEEIAGALLALDTLARARASGIHPIAALENNDGHGERRDFGDRAWQWPWRTQCGVPACFGALGYSVVTGPTLTNVNDSRAVLVVGADAT
;
A
#
# COMPACT_ATOMS: atom_id res chain seq x y z
N MET A 1 1.76 10.65 -3.21
CA MET A 1 2.85 10.16 -2.33
C MET A 1 2.58 10.66 -0.93
N ALA A 2 2.80 9.80 0.05
CA ALA A 2 2.96 10.19 1.45
C ALA A 2 4.19 9.47 2.00
N GLY A 3 4.93 10.11 2.91
CA GLY A 3 5.99 9.45 3.64
C GLY A 3 6.52 10.24 4.82
N ASP A 4 7.03 9.52 5.81
CA ASP A 4 7.74 10.04 6.96
C ASP A 4 9.16 10.45 6.55
N THR A 5 9.61 11.57 7.10
CA THR A 5 10.90 12.15 6.75
C THR A 5 12.06 11.48 7.45
N ASP A 6 11.85 10.64 8.47
CA ASP A 6 12.90 9.84 9.10
C ASP A 6 13.23 8.53 8.36
N GLY A 7 12.40 8.19 7.37
CA GLY A 7 12.55 7.00 6.54
C GLY A 7 11.80 5.77 7.04
N VAL A 8 10.98 5.91 8.09
CA VAL A 8 10.23 4.81 8.73
C VAL A 8 8.77 5.21 8.93
N ASP A 9 7.85 4.42 8.40
CA ASP A 9 6.40 4.54 8.56
C ASP A 9 5.91 3.33 9.38
N GLY A 10 5.60 3.57 10.66
CA GLY A 10 5.22 2.52 11.60
C GLY A 10 6.41 1.70 12.12
N LEU A 11 6.44 0.41 11.78
CA LEU A 11 7.43 -0.56 12.29
C LEU A 11 8.37 -1.13 11.22
N GLU A 12 8.13 -0.82 9.94
CA GLU A 12 8.90 -1.37 8.82
C GLU A 12 9.92 -0.34 8.30
N GLU A 13 11.00 -0.80 7.68
CA GLU A 13 11.98 0.07 6.99
C GLU A 13 11.43 0.61 5.65
N ILE A 14 10.21 1.14 5.70
CA ILE A 14 9.47 1.73 4.60
C ILE A 14 9.14 3.15 5.02
N ALA A 15 9.54 4.15 4.23
CA ALA A 15 9.30 5.55 4.54
C ALA A 15 7.86 5.98 4.22
N GLY A 16 7.13 5.21 3.42
CA GLY A 16 5.74 5.52 3.04
C GLY A 16 5.34 4.84 1.74
N ALA A 17 4.45 5.47 0.97
CA ALA A 17 3.89 4.86 -0.24
C ALA A 17 3.52 5.84 -1.36
N LEU A 18 3.46 5.28 -2.57
CA LEU A 18 2.89 5.90 -3.76
C LEU A 18 1.45 5.40 -4.00
N LEU A 19 0.60 6.31 -4.48
CA LEU A 19 -0.71 5.99 -5.01
C LEU A 19 -0.78 6.58 -6.42
N ALA A 20 -0.89 5.71 -7.42
CA ALA A 20 -1.10 6.05 -8.81
C ALA A 20 -2.59 5.95 -9.17
N LEU A 21 -2.95 6.45 -10.36
CA LEU A 21 -4.33 6.48 -10.84
C LEU A 21 -4.93 5.06 -11.01
N ASP A 22 -4.09 4.08 -11.32
CA ASP A 22 -4.46 2.68 -11.55
C ASP A 22 -4.25 1.78 -10.32
N THR A 23 -3.75 2.32 -9.20
CA THR A 23 -3.39 1.52 -8.01
C THR A 23 -4.54 0.67 -7.51
N LEU A 24 -5.76 1.21 -7.42
CA LEU A 24 -6.93 0.45 -6.96
C LEU A 24 -7.37 -0.64 -7.95
N ALA A 25 -7.23 -0.38 -9.25
CA ALA A 25 -7.53 -1.37 -10.28
C ALA A 25 -6.52 -2.52 -10.24
N ARG A 26 -5.23 -2.21 -10.12
CA ARG A 26 -4.15 -3.20 -9.95
C ARG A 26 -4.32 -4.01 -8.67
N ALA A 27 -4.65 -3.37 -7.56
CA ALA A 27 -4.94 -4.06 -6.29
C ALA A 27 -6.03 -5.13 -6.49
N ARG A 28 -7.18 -4.74 -7.04
CA ARG A 28 -8.30 -5.65 -7.29
C ARG A 28 -7.92 -6.77 -8.26
N ALA A 29 -7.19 -6.46 -9.34
CA ALA A 29 -6.71 -7.45 -10.29
C ALA A 29 -5.73 -8.46 -9.66
N SER A 30 -5.02 -8.07 -8.60
CA SER A 30 -4.14 -8.93 -7.79
C SER A 30 -4.85 -9.61 -6.61
N GLY A 31 -6.18 -9.53 -6.52
CA GLY A 31 -6.96 -10.14 -5.42
C GLY A 31 -6.89 -9.38 -4.09
N ILE A 32 -6.32 -8.17 -4.07
CA ILE A 32 -6.27 -7.31 -2.90
C ILE A 32 -7.60 -6.56 -2.78
N HIS A 33 -8.17 -6.51 -1.58
CA HIS A 33 -9.35 -5.70 -1.27
C HIS A 33 -8.93 -4.48 -0.43
N PRO A 34 -8.71 -3.29 -1.04
CA PRO A 34 -8.05 -2.17 -0.38
C PRO A 34 -8.76 -1.67 0.88
N ILE A 35 -10.09 -1.71 0.90
CA ILE A 35 -10.86 -1.33 2.08
C ILE A 35 -10.62 -2.32 3.23
N ALA A 36 -10.54 -3.62 2.94
CA ALA A 36 -10.32 -4.61 3.98
C ALA A 36 -8.86 -4.57 4.48
N ALA A 37 -7.90 -4.22 3.62
CA ALA A 37 -6.52 -3.97 4.03
C ALA A 37 -6.45 -2.77 4.98
N LEU A 38 -7.14 -1.67 4.66
CA LEU A 38 -7.23 -0.49 5.53
C LEU A 38 -7.90 -0.81 6.87
N GLU A 39 -9.03 -1.53 6.89
CA GLU A 39 -9.72 -1.95 8.11
C GLU A 39 -8.85 -2.83 9.01
N ASN A 40 -7.90 -3.57 8.43
CA ASN A 40 -6.96 -4.42 9.15
C ASN A 40 -5.63 -3.73 9.50
N ASN A 41 -5.48 -2.42 9.24
CA ASN A 41 -4.22 -1.68 9.35
C ASN A 41 -3.06 -2.33 8.56
N ASP A 42 -3.36 -2.94 7.42
CA ASP A 42 -2.41 -3.67 6.60
C ASP A 42 -1.99 -2.85 5.36
N GLY A 43 -1.31 -1.73 5.62
CA GLY A 43 -0.83 -0.80 4.59
C GLY A 43 0.41 -1.32 3.85
N HIS A 44 1.39 -1.85 4.59
CA HIS A 44 2.75 -2.10 4.10
C HIS A 44 3.02 -3.49 3.58
N GLY A 45 2.32 -4.50 4.10
CA GLY A 45 2.72 -5.90 3.96
C GLY A 45 3.02 -6.39 2.53
N GLU A 46 3.63 -7.55 2.51
CA GLU A 46 4.08 -8.21 1.29
C GLU A 46 3.10 -9.29 0.86
N ARG A 47 3.08 -9.60 -0.44
CA ARG A 47 2.35 -10.77 -0.94
C ARG A 47 2.96 -12.04 -0.33
N ARG A 48 2.26 -12.64 0.63
CA ARG A 48 2.50 -14.04 1.02
C ARG A 48 1.64 -14.92 0.13
N ASP A 49 2.26 -15.88 -0.56
CA ASP A 49 1.54 -16.83 -1.39
C ASP A 49 0.64 -17.71 -0.50
N PHE A 50 -0.64 -17.35 -0.42
CA PHE A 50 -1.67 -18.24 0.10
C PHE A 50 -2.11 -19.14 -1.05
N GLY A 51 -1.41 -20.25 -1.24
CA GLY A 51 -1.70 -21.20 -2.32
C GLY A 51 -3.18 -21.63 -2.41
N ASP A 52 -3.63 -21.90 -3.64
CA ASP A 52 -4.97 -22.28 -4.11
C ASP A 52 -5.89 -22.99 -3.10
N ARG A 53 -6.46 -22.24 -2.15
CA ARG A 53 -7.64 -22.68 -1.41
C ARG A 53 -8.79 -21.75 -1.76
N ALA A 54 -9.59 -22.27 -2.70
CA ALA A 54 -10.89 -21.78 -3.09
C ALA A 54 -11.65 -21.20 -1.89
N TRP A 55 -11.91 -19.91 -1.98
CA TRP A 55 -12.49 -19.13 -0.91
C TRP A 55 -14.01 -19.36 -0.84
N GLN A 56 -14.44 -20.24 0.07
CA GLN A 56 -15.85 -20.46 0.35
C GLN A 56 -16.06 -20.66 1.84
N TRP A 57 -16.39 -19.64 2.64
CA TRP A 57 -17.10 -19.77 3.93
C TRP A 57 -17.83 -18.45 4.31
N PRO A 58 -18.95 -18.52 5.07
CA PRO A 58 -20.11 -17.68 4.76
C PRO A 58 -20.46 -16.58 5.79
N TRP A 59 -19.78 -16.44 6.93
CA TRP A 59 -20.11 -15.39 7.91
C TRP A 59 -18.91 -15.07 8.83
N ARG A 60 -18.45 -13.80 8.80
CA ARG A 60 -17.30 -13.19 9.50
C ARG A 60 -15.91 -13.57 8.95
N THR A 61 -15.36 -12.65 8.17
CA THR A 61 -14.09 -12.73 7.45
C THR A 61 -12.89 -12.71 8.38
N GLN A 62 -12.17 -13.83 8.45
CA GLN A 62 -10.81 -13.90 8.98
C GLN A 62 -9.84 -13.39 7.89
N CYS A 63 -8.98 -12.47 8.31
CA CYS A 63 -8.14 -11.62 7.48
C CYS A 63 -7.05 -12.43 6.77
N GLY A 64 -7.25 -12.69 5.48
CA GLY A 64 -6.23 -13.10 4.52
C GLY A 64 -6.10 -12.08 3.39
N VAL A 65 -6.30 -10.79 3.70
CA VAL A 65 -6.18 -9.72 2.72
C VAL A 65 -4.68 -9.52 2.48
N PRO A 66 -4.18 -9.60 1.24
CA PRO A 66 -2.83 -9.16 0.97
C PRO A 66 -2.78 -7.63 1.14
N ALA A 67 -1.76 -7.18 1.84
CA ALA A 67 -1.42 -5.78 1.99
C ALA A 67 -1.34 -5.01 0.66
N CYS A 68 -1.64 -3.72 0.73
CA CYS A 68 -1.94 -2.94 -0.48
C CYS A 68 -0.70 -2.45 -1.23
N PHE A 69 0.24 -1.77 -0.57
CA PHE A 69 1.30 -1.04 -1.28
C PHE A 69 2.55 -1.89 -1.57
N GLY A 70 2.99 -2.71 -0.62
CA GLY A 70 4.14 -3.60 -0.81
C GLY A 70 3.90 -4.61 -1.95
N ALA A 71 2.73 -5.27 -1.95
CA ALA A 71 2.37 -6.23 -2.99
C ALA A 71 2.29 -5.65 -4.42
N LEU A 72 2.07 -4.34 -4.55
CA LEU A 72 2.01 -3.65 -5.85
C LEU A 72 3.35 -3.03 -6.27
N GLY A 73 4.35 -3.05 -5.40
CA GLY A 73 5.64 -2.38 -5.60
C GLY A 73 5.54 -0.86 -5.46
N TYR A 74 4.62 -0.37 -4.63
CA TYR A 74 4.40 1.06 -4.40
C TYR A 74 4.94 1.58 -3.06
N SER A 75 5.66 0.75 -2.29
CA SER A 75 6.37 1.20 -1.10
C SER A 75 7.51 2.17 -1.47
N VAL A 76 7.69 3.20 -0.66
CA VAL A 76 8.81 4.15 -0.77
C VAL A 76 9.83 3.76 0.29
N VAL A 77 11.05 3.45 -0.14
CA VAL A 77 12.17 3.14 0.75
C VAL A 77 13.27 4.15 0.52
N THR A 78 13.58 4.95 1.54
CA THR A 78 14.65 5.97 1.48
C THR A 78 15.91 5.53 2.22
N GLY A 79 15.77 4.56 3.14
CA GLY A 79 16.77 4.34 4.19
C GLY A 79 16.75 5.46 5.25
N PRO A 80 17.68 5.43 6.23
CA PRO A 80 17.75 6.43 7.28
C PRO A 80 18.13 7.79 6.69
N THR A 81 17.27 8.78 6.91
CA THR A 81 17.47 10.15 6.40
C THR A 81 18.21 11.04 7.40
N LEU A 82 18.33 10.61 8.66
CA LEU A 82 18.96 11.31 9.78
C LEU A 82 18.30 12.66 10.13
N THR A 83 17.03 12.83 9.79
CA THR A 83 16.21 13.97 10.18
C THR A 83 14.77 13.51 10.42
N ASN A 84 14.01 14.23 11.25
CA ASN A 84 12.58 13.99 11.38
C ASN A 84 11.87 15.34 11.50
N VAL A 85 11.13 15.69 10.45
CA VAL A 85 10.22 16.84 10.40
C VAL A 85 8.78 16.39 10.15
N ASN A 86 8.43 15.18 10.60
CA ASN A 86 7.16 14.48 10.41
C ASN A 86 6.88 14.16 8.92
N ASP A 87 5.60 13.99 8.59
CA ASP A 87 5.15 13.59 7.27
C ASP A 87 5.29 14.67 6.21
N SER A 88 5.57 14.22 4.98
CA SER A 88 5.39 15.00 3.77
C SER A 88 4.42 14.31 2.80
N ARG A 89 3.56 15.10 2.16
CA ARG A 89 2.55 14.63 1.21
C ARG A 89 2.65 15.41 -0.09
N ALA A 90 2.71 14.69 -1.19
CA ALA A 90 2.80 15.28 -2.52
C ALA A 90 1.72 14.66 -3.43
N VAL A 91 0.99 15.53 -4.13
CA VAL A 91 0.01 15.17 -5.14
C VAL A 91 0.47 15.76 -6.46
N LEU A 92 0.75 14.90 -7.44
CA LEU A 92 1.06 15.32 -8.80
C LEU A 92 -0.26 15.43 -9.59
N VAL A 93 -0.55 16.62 -10.07
CA VAL A 93 -1.64 16.87 -11.01
C VAL A 93 -1.02 17.12 -12.38
N VAL A 94 -1.32 16.24 -13.34
CA VAL A 94 -0.91 16.40 -14.73
C VAL A 94 -2.01 17.14 -15.49
N GLY A 95 -1.63 18.06 -16.38
CA GLY A 95 -2.58 18.67 -17.30
C GLY A 95 -3.14 17.60 -18.26
N ALA A 96 -4.37 17.79 -18.74
CA ALA A 96 -4.78 17.06 -19.93
C ALA A 96 -3.86 17.51 -21.06
N ASP A 97 -3.21 16.57 -21.75
CA ASP A 97 -2.50 16.91 -22.99
C ASP A 97 -3.49 17.67 -23.87
N ALA A 98 -3.12 18.90 -24.27
CA ALA A 98 -3.88 19.64 -25.25
C ALA A 98 -3.81 18.84 -26.55
N THR A 99 -4.84 18.02 -26.78
CA THR A 99 -5.06 17.27 -28.02
C THR A 99 -5.02 18.17 -29.23
#